data_AF-A0A242E109-F1
#
_entry.id   AF-A0A242E109-F1
#
_cell.length_a   1.000
_cell.length_b   1.000
_cell.length_c   1.000
_cell.angle_alpha   90.00
_cell.angle_beta   90.00
_cell.angle_gamma   90.00
#
_symmetry.space_group_name_H-M   'P 1'
#
loop_
_entity.id
_entity.type
_entity.pdbx_description
1 polymer ?
#
loop_
_entity_poly.entity_id
_entity_poly.type
_entity_poly.pdbx_seq_one_letter_code
_entity_poly.pdbx_strand_id
1 'polypeptide(L)'
;MKKIAYIILGTCFAFLLPFLLFIGIFSANQNGSTSEFEPGTPQEQVALEVAQYVQQQGGTKEFAAAWIGNMEHESGLIPSRIQSDLAFNPVWAYNPEIGGYAMGLAQWDSSRRVNMLNLAREQNEDWKTVAFQMDFAWYHDGSDSDLLKNMSNGTEIEKLAVDILKYWERAGTKDDPVEQNKRKTSAVNWYKRLFEGSLGGGSANIGGGKIDILESVMGQTINGGQCYGLTAYYVRKLGGPQMMGSGFMYAQSIGSDYDWQKYGWAVIFDPKPSEIKAGDVINWYAGEVLSPGIYGHTGIIASVESEGKFITYEQNAEQGQICAKYARQWGREFNRVASVVRKK
;
A
#
# COMPACT_ATOMS: atom_id res chain seq x y z
N MET A 1 32.23 21.67 -68.22
CA MET A 1 32.53 22.07 -66.83
C MET A 1 32.70 20.81 -66.01
N LYS A 2 33.95 20.63 -65.53
CA LYS A 2 34.47 19.83 -64.40
C LYS A 2 33.51 18.85 -63.69
N LYS A 3 33.87 17.63 -63.31
CA LYS A 3 35.07 16.76 -63.36
C LYS A 3 34.63 15.48 -62.58
N ILE A 4 34.99 14.28 -63.06
CA ILE A 4 35.65 13.17 -62.29
C ILE A 4 34.81 12.58 -61.11
N ALA A 5 34.60 11.29 -60.85
CA ALA A 5 35.42 10.07 -60.98
C ALA A 5 34.61 8.85 -60.52
N TYR A 6 34.96 7.67 -61.07
CA TYR A 6 35.23 6.35 -60.45
C TYR A 6 34.32 5.82 -59.33
N ILE A 7 33.60 4.69 -59.54
CA ILE A 7 34.03 3.27 -59.44
C ILE A 7 34.29 2.82 -57.98
N ILE A 8 33.75 1.64 -57.67
CA ILE A 8 34.27 0.53 -56.82
C ILE A 8 33.33 0.13 -55.66
N LEU A 9 32.92 -1.15 -55.76
CA LEU A 9 32.70 -2.17 -54.73
C LEU A 9 33.12 -1.83 -53.28
N GLY A 10 32.46 -2.50 -52.33
CA GLY A 10 33.16 -2.92 -51.11
C GLY A 10 32.30 -2.88 -49.87
N THR A 11 31.77 -4.05 -49.52
CA THR A 11 31.47 -4.48 -48.16
C THR A 11 32.52 -4.01 -47.15
N CYS A 12 32.10 -3.58 -45.95
CA CYS A 12 32.52 -4.11 -44.65
C CYS A 12 32.09 -3.21 -43.47
N PHE A 13 31.94 -3.86 -42.30
CA PHE A 13 31.76 -3.34 -40.94
C PHE A 13 30.36 -2.83 -40.58
N ALA A 14 29.47 -3.63 -39.98
CA ALA A 14 29.57 -4.21 -38.63
C ALA A 14 29.96 -3.16 -37.59
N PHE A 15 28.95 -2.51 -37.00
CA PHE A 15 28.82 -2.07 -35.61
C PHE A 15 27.63 -1.11 -35.54
N LEU A 16 26.56 -1.52 -34.87
CA LEU A 16 25.57 -0.71 -34.12
C LEU A 16 24.32 -1.57 -33.83
N LEU A 17 24.42 -2.39 -32.78
CA LEU A 17 23.30 -2.70 -31.87
C LEU A 17 23.26 -1.58 -30.81
N PRO A 18 22.20 -1.38 -29.99
CA PRO A 18 20.89 -2.05 -29.92
C PRO A 18 19.74 -1.00 -29.79
N PHE A 19 18.58 -1.41 -29.26
CA PHE A 19 17.40 -0.60 -28.92
C PHE A 19 16.46 -0.26 -30.07
N LEU A 20 15.42 -1.08 -30.22
CA LEU A 20 14.02 -0.67 -30.38
C LEU A 20 13.21 -1.93 -30.66
N LEU A 21 12.75 -2.61 -29.60
CA LEU A 21 11.65 -3.58 -29.67
C LEU A 21 11.16 -3.92 -28.25
N PHE A 22 10.64 -2.92 -27.55
CA PHE A 22 9.55 -3.13 -26.60
C PHE A 22 8.27 -2.63 -27.27
N ILE A 23 7.78 -3.42 -28.24
CA ILE A 23 6.40 -3.29 -28.72
C ILE A 23 5.61 -4.32 -27.91
N GLY A 24 4.65 -3.81 -27.14
CA GLY A 24 3.76 -4.61 -26.32
C GLY A 24 3.06 -5.69 -27.13
N ILE A 25 3.14 -6.91 -26.62
CA ILE A 25 2.24 -8.01 -26.99
C ILE A 25 1.80 -8.64 -25.67
N PHE A 26 0.68 -8.14 -25.13
CA PHE A 26 -0.15 -8.92 -24.23
C PHE A 26 -0.79 -10.04 -25.06
N SER A 27 -0.11 -11.19 -25.15
CA SER A 27 -0.74 -12.43 -25.59
C SER A 27 -1.39 -13.07 -24.37
N ALA A 28 -2.72 -12.94 -24.27
CA ALA A 28 -3.52 -13.77 -23.39
C ALA A 28 -3.39 -15.23 -23.85
N ASN A 29 -2.59 -16.02 -23.15
CA ASN A 29 -2.50 -17.46 -23.35
C ASN A 29 -3.53 -18.13 -22.44
N GLN A 30 -4.62 -18.61 -23.04
CA GLN A 30 -5.57 -19.52 -22.41
C GLN A 30 -4.91 -20.90 -22.31
N ASN A 31 -4.53 -21.30 -21.10
CA ASN A 31 -4.49 -22.70 -20.64
C ASN A 31 -4.39 -22.72 -19.11
N GLY A 32 -5.37 -23.34 -18.46
CA GLY A 32 -5.73 -23.08 -17.06
C GLY A 32 -4.73 -23.56 -15.99
N SER A 33 -4.65 -22.78 -14.91
CA SER A 33 -4.37 -23.18 -13.51
C SER A 33 -3.97 -21.90 -12.74
N THR A 34 -4.68 -21.62 -11.64
CA THR A 34 -4.58 -20.43 -10.75
C THR A 34 -5.04 -19.11 -11.37
N SER A 35 -5.98 -18.42 -10.73
CA SER A 35 -6.36 -17.06 -11.12
C SER A 35 -5.16 -16.14 -10.94
N GLU A 36 -4.62 -15.62 -12.03
CA GLU A 36 -3.58 -14.58 -11.99
C GLU A 36 -4.09 -13.39 -11.18
N PHE A 37 -3.22 -12.82 -10.33
CA PHE A 37 -3.60 -11.69 -9.48
C PHE A 37 -3.90 -10.46 -10.33
N GLU A 38 -5.12 -9.95 -10.25
CA GLU A 38 -5.54 -8.72 -10.92
C GLU A 38 -5.54 -7.55 -9.91
N PRO A 39 -4.71 -6.51 -10.11
CA PRO A 39 -4.63 -5.38 -9.20
C PRO A 39 -5.90 -4.53 -9.29
N GLY A 40 -6.52 -4.27 -8.14
CA GLY A 40 -7.71 -3.44 -7.99
C GLY A 40 -7.41 -1.98 -7.58
N THR A 41 -6.17 -1.67 -7.22
CA THR A 41 -5.74 -0.32 -6.79
C THR A 41 -4.37 0.04 -7.40
N PRO A 42 -4.01 1.34 -7.49
CA PRO A 42 -2.66 1.74 -7.89
C PRO A 42 -1.56 1.16 -6.99
N GLN A 43 -1.84 0.99 -5.70
CA GLN A 43 -0.93 0.37 -4.74
C GLN A 43 -0.67 -1.10 -5.08
N GLU A 44 -1.74 -1.84 -5.39
CA GLU A 44 -1.67 -3.24 -5.82
C GLU A 44 -0.96 -3.39 -7.17
N GLN A 45 -1.13 -2.44 -8.08
CA GLN A 45 -0.38 -2.40 -9.34
C GLN A 45 1.13 -2.24 -9.09
N VAL A 46 1.53 -1.31 -8.22
CA VAL A 46 2.93 -1.13 -7.83
C VAL A 46 3.49 -2.38 -7.15
N ALA A 47 2.75 -2.98 -6.22
CA ALA A 47 3.15 -4.22 -5.56
C ALA A 47 3.33 -5.38 -6.56
N LEU A 48 2.43 -5.49 -7.54
CA LEU A 48 2.53 -6.48 -8.61
C LEU A 48 3.78 -6.25 -9.47
N GLU A 49 4.05 -5.00 -9.87
CA GLU A 49 5.25 -4.66 -10.65
C GLU A 49 6.56 -4.99 -9.90
N VAL A 50 6.63 -4.67 -8.61
CA VAL A 50 7.77 -5.04 -7.74
C VAL A 50 7.92 -6.57 -7.67
N ALA A 51 6.82 -7.29 -7.42
CA ALA A 51 6.83 -8.75 -7.34
C ALA A 51 7.24 -9.43 -8.65
N GLN A 52 6.78 -8.90 -9.79
CA GLN A 52 7.15 -9.39 -11.11
C GLN A 52 8.63 -9.12 -11.39
N TYR A 53 9.13 -7.92 -11.08
CA TYR A 53 10.54 -7.60 -11.23
C TYR A 53 11.42 -8.57 -10.43
N VAL A 54 11.12 -8.77 -9.14
CA VAL A 54 11.89 -9.69 -8.28
C VAL A 54 11.90 -11.11 -8.83
N GLN A 55 10.74 -11.62 -9.26
CA GLN A 55 10.62 -12.97 -9.81
C GLN A 55 11.38 -13.12 -11.14
N GLN A 56 11.37 -12.08 -12.00
CA GLN A 56 12.14 -12.06 -13.24
C GLN A 56 13.66 -12.13 -12.97
N GLN A 57 14.12 -11.60 -11.84
CA GLN A 57 15.51 -11.69 -11.39
C GLN A 57 15.84 -13.00 -10.65
N GLY A 58 14.88 -13.94 -10.54
CA GLY A 58 15.05 -15.21 -9.85
C GLY A 58 14.89 -15.15 -8.33
N GLY A 59 14.44 -14.01 -7.78
CA GLY A 59 14.14 -13.88 -6.36
C GLY A 59 12.86 -14.60 -5.95
N THR A 60 12.75 -14.93 -4.66
CA THR A 60 11.60 -15.64 -4.10
C THR A 60 10.38 -14.73 -3.94
N LYS A 61 9.19 -15.34 -3.90
CA LYS A 61 7.92 -14.65 -3.61
C LYS A 61 7.91 -14.06 -2.20
N GLU A 62 8.54 -14.77 -1.27
CA GLU A 62 8.68 -14.39 0.13
C GLU A 62 9.52 -13.12 0.28
N PHE A 63 10.64 -13.03 -0.44
CA PHE A 63 11.46 -11.83 -0.49
C PHE A 63 10.72 -10.67 -1.18
N ALA A 64 10.05 -10.92 -2.31
CA ALA A 64 9.24 -9.91 -2.97
C ALA A 64 8.22 -9.29 -2.00
N ALA A 65 7.45 -10.12 -1.30
CA ALA A 65 6.46 -9.66 -0.34
C ALA A 65 7.08 -8.93 0.85
N ALA A 66 8.21 -9.41 1.38
CA ALA A 66 8.96 -8.74 2.45
C ALA A 66 9.46 -7.34 2.05
N TRP A 67 9.90 -7.19 0.80
CA TRP A 67 10.39 -5.91 0.30
C TRP A 67 9.25 -4.92 0.04
N ILE A 68 8.16 -5.38 -0.59
CA ILE A 68 6.92 -4.61 -0.77
C ILE A 68 6.39 -4.13 0.58
N GLY A 69 6.37 -5.01 1.59
CA GLY A 69 5.88 -4.65 2.90
C GLY A 69 6.72 -3.61 3.63
N ASN A 70 7.99 -3.45 3.26
CA ASN A 70 8.80 -2.34 3.73
C ASN A 70 8.54 -1.06 2.93
N MET A 71 8.50 -1.14 1.59
CA MET A 71 8.17 0.00 0.74
C MET A 71 6.77 0.59 1.01
N GLU A 72 5.81 -0.21 1.47
CA GLU A 72 4.51 0.27 1.94
C GLU A 72 4.64 1.24 3.10
N HIS A 73 5.52 0.96 4.05
CA HIS A 73 5.71 1.81 5.22
C HIS A 73 6.56 3.05 4.89
N GLU A 74 7.53 2.90 4.00
CA GLU A 74 8.37 4.02 3.55
C GLU A 74 7.57 5.02 2.70
N SER A 75 6.82 4.52 1.72
CA SER A 75 6.22 5.37 0.68
C SER A 75 4.72 5.18 0.46
N GLY A 76 4.07 4.26 1.18
CA GLY A 76 2.72 3.84 0.83
C GLY A 76 2.66 3.16 -0.54
N LEU A 77 3.78 2.62 -1.03
CA LEU A 77 3.96 2.14 -2.40
C LEU A 77 3.65 3.23 -3.46
N ILE A 78 4.05 4.46 -3.19
CA ILE A 78 3.95 5.58 -4.14
C ILE A 78 5.35 5.90 -4.68
N PRO A 79 5.67 5.50 -5.92
CA PRO A 79 7.03 5.64 -6.44
C PRO A 79 7.42 7.10 -6.69
N SER A 80 6.48 8.03 -6.79
CA SER A 80 6.76 9.46 -6.92
C SER A 80 6.87 10.20 -5.59
N ARG A 81 6.67 9.53 -4.43
CA ARG A 81 6.62 10.20 -3.13
C ARG A 81 7.98 10.80 -2.77
N ILE A 82 7.94 12.06 -2.35
CA ILE A 82 9.03 12.75 -1.67
C ILE A 82 8.65 12.82 -0.19
N GLN A 83 9.63 12.66 0.69
CA GLN A 83 9.42 12.65 2.14
C GLN A 83 8.56 13.82 2.61
N SER A 84 7.62 13.53 3.50
CA SER A 84 6.62 14.49 4.01
C SER A 84 5.76 15.15 2.92
N ASP A 85 5.62 14.49 1.77
CA ASP A 85 4.88 14.96 0.58
C ASP A 85 5.34 16.36 0.10
N LEU A 86 6.62 16.67 0.29
CA LEU A 86 7.21 17.93 -0.15
C LEU A 86 7.24 18.02 -1.68
N ALA A 87 7.09 19.24 -2.20
CA ALA A 87 7.26 19.50 -3.62
C ALA A 87 8.72 19.28 -4.05
N PHE A 88 8.93 18.84 -5.31
CA PHE A 88 10.27 18.65 -5.87
C PHE A 88 11.06 19.96 -5.91
N ASN A 89 12.25 19.94 -5.31
CA ASN A 89 13.19 21.06 -5.26
C ASN A 89 14.53 20.58 -5.84
N PRO A 90 14.96 21.08 -7.01
CA PRO A 90 16.18 20.61 -7.66
C PRO A 90 17.46 20.92 -6.88
N VAL A 91 17.45 21.96 -6.03
CA VAL A 91 18.61 22.29 -5.17
C VAL A 91 18.76 21.26 -4.07
N TRP A 92 17.66 20.74 -3.52
CA TRP A 92 17.68 19.75 -2.45
C TRP A 92 17.83 18.33 -2.98
N ALA A 93 17.12 18.02 -4.06
CA ALA A 93 17.10 16.69 -4.68
C ALA A 93 18.52 16.21 -5.05
N TYR A 94 19.35 17.10 -5.60
CA TYR A 94 20.71 16.79 -6.06
C TYR A 94 21.82 17.12 -5.05
N ASN A 95 21.49 17.42 -3.79
CA ASN A 95 22.46 17.69 -2.74
C ASN A 95 22.53 16.50 -1.76
N PRO A 96 23.67 15.79 -1.64
CA PRO A 96 23.78 14.62 -0.76
C PRO A 96 23.80 14.97 0.72
N GLU A 97 24.12 16.22 1.08
CA GLU A 97 24.22 16.69 2.47
C GLU A 97 22.85 17.00 3.09
N ILE A 98 21.78 17.05 2.27
CA ILE A 98 20.42 17.29 2.74
C ILE A 98 19.77 15.95 3.05
N GLY A 99 19.61 15.65 4.34
CA GLY A 99 18.74 14.58 4.83
C GLY A 99 17.30 15.04 5.03
N GLY A 100 16.38 14.09 5.24
CA GLY A 100 14.97 14.39 5.45
C GLY A 100 14.23 14.77 4.16
N TYR A 101 14.81 14.44 3.01
CA TYR A 101 14.25 14.73 1.70
C TYR A 101 14.27 13.48 0.81
N ALA A 102 13.94 12.35 1.41
CA ALA A 102 13.97 11.04 0.79
C ALA A 102 12.98 10.91 -0.38
N MET A 103 13.25 10.02 -1.33
CA MET A 103 12.46 9.87 -2.56
C MET A 103 12.18 8.42 -2.92
N GLY A 104 11.03 8.17 -3.55
CA GLY A 104 10.71 6.90 -4.17
C GLY A 104 10.15 5.86 -3.20
N LEU A 105 9.99 4.64 -3.71
CA LEU A 105 9.36 3.51 -3.03
C LEU A 105 10.03 3.18 -1.69
N ALA A 106 11.35 3.20 -1.68
CA ALA A 106 12.16 2.87 -0.51
C ALA A 106 12.67 4.10 0.26
N GLN A 107 12.19 5.30 -0.09
CA GLN A 107 12.65 6.56 0.50
C GLN A 107 14.18 6.65 0.54
N TRP A 108 14.83 6.55 -0.64
CA TRP A 108 16.26 6.80 -0.75
C TRP A 108 16.56 8.24 -0.34
N ASP A 109 17.47 8.43 0.62
CA ASP A 109 17.89 9.74 1.13
C ASP A 109 19.38 10.00 0.87
N SER A 110 19.80 11.24 1.06
CA SER A 110 21.19 11.69 0.95
C SER A 110 21.86 11.22 -0.35
N SER A 111 23.07 10.64 -0.29
CA SER A 111 23.80 10.22 -1.49
C SER A 111 23.06 9.18 -2.34
N ARG A 112 22.25 8.29 -1.75
CA ARG A 112 21.50 7.27 -2.52
C ARG A 112 20.44 7.92 -3.40
N ARG A 113 19.72 8.93 -2.88
CA ARG A 113 18.80 9.77 -3.68
C ARG A 113 19.51 10.41 -4.87
N VAL A 114 20.65 11.05 -4.60
CA VAL A 114 21.40 11.78 -5.62
C VAL A 114 21.90 10.83 -6.72
N ASN A 115 22.38 9.65 -6.34
CA ASN A 115 22.81 8.62 -7.29
C ASN A 115 21.66 8.15 -8.19
N MET A 116 20.50 7.84 -7.60
CA MET A 116 19.30 7.46 -8.35
C MET A 116 18.89 8.55 -9.37
N LEU A 117 18.84 9.81 -8.94
CA LEU A 117 18.44 10.93 -9.79
C LEU A 117 19.46 11.26 -10.89
N ASN A 118 20.74 11.04 -10.63
CA ASN A 118 21.80 11.21 -11.63
C ASN A 118 21.74 10.10 -12.68
N LEU A 119 21.54 8.84 -12.26
CA LEU A 119 21.36 7.72 -13.17
C LEU A 119 20.14 7.94 -14.07
N ALA A 120 19.02 8.39 -13.52
CA ALA A 120 17.81 8.69 -14.29
C ALA A 120 18.07 9.75 -15.36
N ARG A 121 18.81 10.81 -15.00
CA ARG A 121 19.22 11.86 -15.93
C ARG A 121 20.16 11.34 -17.02
N GLU A 122 21.13 10.52 -16.65
CA GLU A 122 22.12 9.94 -17.58
C GLU A 122 21.45 9.02 -18.61
N GLN A 123 20.51 8.19 -18.15
CA GLN A 123 19.77 7.24 -18.99
C GLN A 123 18.56 7.89 -19.70
N ASN A 124 18.24 9.15 -19.38
CA ASN A 124 17.06 9.86 -19.85
C ASN A 124 15.75 9.09 -19.55
N GLU A 125 15.67 8.54 -18.34
CA GLU A 125 14.51 7.80 -17.82
C GLU A 125 13.82 8.58 -16.68
N ASP A 126 12.54 8.29 -16.43
CA ASP A 126 11.81 8.88 -15.31
C ASP A 126 12.04 8.06 -14.02
N TRP A 127 12.72 8.70 -13.06
CA TRP A 127 13.02 8.09 -11.76
C TRP A 127 11.76 7.66 -11.00
N LYS A 128 10.57 8.20 -11.32
CA LYS A 128 9.31 7.90 -10.63
C LYS A 128 8.69 6.58 -11.06
N THR A 129 9.26 5.87 -12.03
CA THR A 129 8.73 4.58 -12.47
C THR A 129 9.20 3.45 -11.53
N VAL A 130 8.35 2.45 -11.31
CA VAL A 130 8.71 1.27 -10.51
C VAL A 130 9.89 0.55 -11.18
N ALA A 131 9.83 0.34 -12.50
CA ALA A 131 10.89 -0.31 -13.26
C ALA A 131 12.27 0.32 -13.01
N PHE A 132 12.38 1.64 -13.14
CA PHE A 132 13.65 2.34 -12.92
C PHE A 132 14.13 2.22 -11.47
N GLN A 133 13.25 2.40 -10.48
CA GLN A 133 13.65 2.31 -9.06
C GLN A 133 14.10 0.91 -8.67
N MET A 134 13.45 -0.11 -9.21
CA MET A 134 13.83 -1.51 -9.01
C MET A 134 15.16 -1.83 -9.67
N ASP A 135 15.38 -1.35 -10.90
CA ASP A 135 16.66 -1.47 -11.61
C ASP A 135 17.79 -0.78 -10.84
N PHE A 136 17.56 0.46 -10.39
CA PHE A 136 18.51 1.19 -9.54
C PHE A 136 18.86 0.40 -8.28
N ALA A 137 17.85 -0.06 -7.53
CA ALA A 137 18.06 -0.83 -6.31
C ALA A 137 18.86 -2.11 -6.56
N TRP A 138 18.58 -2.80 -7.67
CA TRP A 138 19.15 -4.11 -7.98
C TRP A 138 20.55 -4.05 -8.59
N TYR A 139 20.90 -3.00 -9.33
CA TYR A 139 22.15 -2.94 -10.09
C TYR A 139 23.03 -1.72 -9.79
N HIS A 140 22.47 -0.65 -9.26
CA HIS A 140 23.14 0.65 -9.22
C HIS A 140 23.25 1.28 -7.83
N ASP A 141 22.81 0.59 -6.77
CA ASP A 141 22.87 1.04 -5.37
C ASP A 141 24.13 0.52 -4.64
N GLY A 142 25.17 0.17 -5.39
CA GLY A 142 26.45 -0.30 -4.85
C GLY A 142 26.32 -1.55 -3.99
N SER A 143 26.92 -1.54 -2.79
CA SER A 143 26.85 -2.68 -1.86
C SER A 143 25.43 -2.98 -1.36
N ASP A 144 24.51 -2.01 -1.44
CA ASP A 144 23.11 -2.22 -1.09
C ASP A 144 22.40 -3.12 -2.11
N SER A 145 22.83 -3.09 -3.38
CA SER A 145 22.37 -4.03 -4.40
C SER A 145 22.81 -5.47 -4.10
N ASP A 146 24.05 -5.66 -3.66
CA ASP A 146 24.56 -6.99 -3.27
C ASP A 146 23.81 -7.55 -2.06
N LEU A 147 23.49 -6.68 -1.10
CA LEU A 147 22.69 -7.04 0.07
C LEU A 147 21.29 -7.53 -0.32
N LEU A 148 20.59 -6.82 -1.21
CA LEU A 148 19.28 -7.25 -1.72
C LEU A 148 19.36 -8.59 -2.45
N LYS A 149 20.36 -8.76 -3.34
CA LYS A 149 20.56 -10.02 -4.06
C LYS A 149 20.81 -11.18 -3.12
N ASN A 150 21.57 -10.98 -2.05
CA ASN A 150 21.79 -12.01 -1.02
C ASN A 150 20.48 -12.38 -0.31
N MET A 151 19.64 -11.40 0.03
CA MET A 151 18.33 -11.65 0.65
C MET A 151 17.31 -12.27 -0.32
N SER A 152 17.47 -12.08 -1.63
CA SER A 152 16.50 -12.51 -2.65
C SER A 152 16.23 -14.00 -2.71
N ASN A 153 17.12 -14.83 -2.16
CA ASN A 153 16.96 -16.28 -2.09
C ASN A 153 16.26 -16.76 -0.80
N GLY A 154 15.97 -15.86 0.14
CA GLY A 154 15.37 -16.22 1.42
C GLY A 154 13.90 -16.60 1.32
N THR A 155 13.41 -17.40 2.27
CA THR A 155 12.01 -17.87 2.30
C THR A 155 11.30 -17.57 3.63
N GLU A 156 11.98 -16.97 4.61
CA GLU A 156 11.39 -16.60 5.89
C GLU A 156 10.86 -15.17 5.83
N ILE A 157 9.61 -14.98 5.39
CA ILE A 157 8.98 -13.67 5.12
C ILE A 157 9.19 -12.66 6.27
N GLU A 158 8.85 -13.04 7.50
CA GLU A 158 8.95 -12.15 8.65
C GLU A 158 10.39 -11.77 8.99
N LYS A 159 11.32 -12.71 8.82
CA LYS A 159 12.75 -12.47 9.03
C LYS A 159 13.29 -11.52 7.96
N LEU A 160 12.95 -11.77 6.70
CA LEU A 160 13.32 -10.92 5.57
C LEU A 160 12.78 -9.49 5.74
N ALA A 161 11.55 -9.32 6.19
CA ALA A 161 10.98 -8.01 6.43
C ALA A 161 11.80 -7.20 7.46
N VAL A 162 12.28 -7.86 8.52
CA VAL A 162 13.15 -7.24 9.52
C VAL A 162 14.57 -7.02 8.99
N ASP A 163 15.12 -7.97 8.25
CA ASP A 163 16.48 -7.87 7.68
C ASP A 163 16.57 -6.71 6.68
N ILE A 164 15.55 -6.51 5.84
CA ILE A 164 15.44 -5.38 4.92
C ILE A 164 15.42 -4.06 5.71
N LEU A 165 14.53 -3.94 6.69
CA LEU A 165 14.43 -2.76 7.56
C LEU A 165 15.77 -2.42 8.25
N LYS A 166 16.46 -3.43 8.76
CA LYS A 166 17.69 -3.27 9.55
C LYS A 166 18.91 -2.98 8.70
N TYR A 167 19.11 -3.77 7.65
CA TYR A 167 20.39 -3.80 6.94
C TYR A 167 20.35 -3.00 5.65
N TRP A 168 19.22 -3.02 4.92
CA TRP A 168 19.10 -2.34 3.63
C TRP A 168 18.53 -0.93 3.76
N GLU A 169 17.40 -0.76 4.46
CA GLU A 169 16.84 0.58 4.73
C GLU A 169 17.63 1.31 5.80
N ARG A 170 18.14 0.58 6.80
CA ARG A 170 18.84 1.11 7.97
C ARG A 170 18.03 2.16 8.72
N ALA A 171 16.70 1.98 8.74
CA ALA A 171 15.75 2.93 9.29
C ALA A 171 16.13 3.35 10.73
N GLY A 172 15.80 4.60 11.09
CA GLY A 172 16.00 5.09 12.46
C GLY A 172 15.24 4.26 13.50
N THR A 173 14.12 3.67 13.10
CA THR A 173 13.24 2.84 13.93
C THR A 173 13.50 1.34 13.81
N LYS A 174 14.60 0.92 13.17
CA LYS A 174 14.86 -0.50 12.85
C LYS A 174 14.86 -1.45 14.04
N ASP A 175 15.12 -0.97 15.25
CA ASP A 175 15.13 -1.77 16.49
C ASP A 175 13.83 -1.63 17.32
N ASP A 176 12.87 -0.81 16.86
CA ASP A 176 11.55 -0.72 17.48
C ASP A 176 10.73 -2.00 17.20
N PRO A 177 10.35 -2.78 18.23
CA PRO A 177 9.55 -3.99 18.07
C PRO A 177 8.18 -3.72 17.43
N VAL A 178 7.60 -2.54 17.67
CA VAL A 178 6.33 -2.15 17.06
C VAL A 178 6.54 -2.00 15.56
N GLU A 179 7.51 -1.20 15.12
CA GLU A 179 7.81 -1.03 13.68
C GLU A 179 8.15 -2.36 12.99
N GLN A 180 8.98 -3.20 13.60
CA GLN A 180 9.26 -4.53 13.05
C GLN A 180 8.00 -5.38 12.87
N ASN A 181 7.09 -5.41 13.85
CA ASN A 181 5.84 -6.15 13.73
C ASN A 181 4.94 -5.60 12.63
N LYS A 182 4.97 -4.29 12.40
CA LYS A 182 4.21 -3.66 11.33
C LYS A 182 4.73 -4.08 9.96
N ARG A 183 6.06 -4.07 9.74
CA ARG A 183 6.70 -4.56 8.51
C ARG A 183 6.43 -6.04 8.24
N LYS A 184 6.54 -6.89 9.27
CA LYS A 184 6.23 -8.32 9.20
C LYS A 184 4.78 -8.57 8.76
N THR A 185 3.85 -7.88 9.40
CA THR A 185 2.41 -8.02 9.10
C THR A 185 2.14 -7.61 7.65
N SER A 186 2.73 -6.49 7.20
CA SER A 186 2.59 -6.01 5.82
C SER A 186 3.11 -7.04 4.81
N ALA A 187 4.33 -7.54 5.05
CA ALA A 187 4.94 -8.56 4.22
C ALA A 187 4.07 -9.83 4.08
N VAL A 188 3.55 -10.36 5.19
CA VAL A 188 2.68 -11.54 5.19
C VAL A 188 1.37 -11.26 4.44
N ASN A 189 0.80 -10.07 4.58
CA ASN A 189 -0.42 -9.68 3.87
C ASN A 189 -0.21 -9.57 2.35
N TRP A 190 0.89 -8.94 1.92
CA TRP A 190 1.26 -8.87 0.50
C TRP A 190 1.51 -10.25 -0.09
N TYR A 191 2.16 -11.16 0.64
CA TYR A 191 2.37 -12.53 0.18
C TYR A 191 1.03 -13.24 -0.09
N LYS A 192 0.12 -13.19 0.90
CA LYS A 192 -1.22 -13.78 0.79
C LYS A 192 -2.02 -13.17 -0.37
N ARG A 193 -1.97 -11.85 -0.52
CA ARG A 193 -2.70 -11.10 -1.53
C ARG A 193 -2.23 -11.43 -2.95
N LEU A 194 -0.92 -11.43 -3.17
CA LEU A 194 -0.31 -11.61 -4.49
C LEU A 194 -0.23 -13.07 -4.93
N PHE A 195 0.03 -14.00 -3.99
CA PHE A 195 0.46 -15.35 -4.35
C PHE A 195 -0.45 -16.49 -3.88
N GLU A 196 -1.31 -16.26 -2.89
CA GLU A 196 -2.23 -17.30 -2.37
C GLU A 196 -3.68 -17.09 -2.83
N GLY A 197 -3.95 -16.04 -3.62
CA GLY A 197 -5.31 -15.71 -4.07
C GLY A 197 -6.26 -15.36 -2.91
N SER A 198 -5.71 -15.08 -1.73
CA SER A 198 -6.47 -14.67 -0.57
C SER A 198 -7.03 -13.25 -0.78
N LEU A 199 -8.28 -13.02 -0.36
CA LEU A 199 -8.86 -11.69 -0.19
C LEU A 199 -8.22 -10.89 0.97
N GLY A 200 -7.02 -11.29 1.44
CA GLY A 200 -6.25 -10.54 2.42
C GLY A 200 -5.84 -9.22 1.81
N GLY A 201 -6.36 -8.10 2.32
CA GLY A 201 -5.97 -6.78 1.85
C GLY A 201 -4.44 -6.66 1.92
N GLY A 202 -3.80 -6.42 0.77
CA GLY A 202 -2.33 -6.36 0.67
C GLY A 202 -1.70 -5.41 1.68
N SER A 203 -2.44 -4.43 2.18
CA SER A 203 -2.00 -3.57 3.26
C SER A 203 -2.15 -4.22 4.64
N ALA A 204 -1.04 -4.42 5.35
CA ALA A 204 -1.13 -4.24 6.80
C ALA A 204 -1.20 -2.74 7.03
N ASN A 205 -2.44 -2.22 7.07
CA ASN A 205 -2.83 -0.82 7.27
C ASN A 205 -2.08 -0.16 8.43
N ILE A 206 -0.81 0.18 8.23
CA ILE A 206 0.03 0.77 9.23
C ILE A 206 1.02 1.67 8.51
N GLY A 207 0.80 2.97 8.63
CA GLY A 207 1.60 4.00 7.98
C GLY A 207 0.77 4.97 7.14
N GLY A 208 -0.16 5.71 7.77
CA GLY A 208 -0.72 6.92 7.14
C GLY A 208 -2.24 7.10 7.16
N GLY A 209 -3.00 6.32 7.93
CA GLY A 209 -4.44 6.55 8.08
C GLY A 209 -5.21 6.46 6.76
N LYS A 210 -4.77 5.61 5.85
CA LYS A 210 -5.39 5.37 4.54
C LYS A 210 -5.76 3.89 4.39
N ILE A 211 -7.02 3.62 4.04
CA ILE A 211 -7.53 2.29 3.69
C ILE A 211 -7.95 2.38 2.22
N ASP A 212 -7.20 1.73 1.34
CA ASP A 212 -7.34 1.84 -0.12
C ASP A 212 -8.77 1.67 -0.65
N ILE A 213 -9.49 0.66 -0.14
CA ILE A 213 -10.89 0.40 -0.51
C ILE A 213 -11.75 1.64 -0.26
N LEU A 214 -11.48 2.37 0.82
CA LEU A 214 -12.22 3.56 1.24
C LEU A 214 -11.65 4.84 0.60
N GLU A 215 -10.34 4.92 0.38
CA GLU A 215 -9.72 6.01 -0.40
C GLU A 215 -10.30 6.09 -1.82
N SER A 216 -10.51 4.94 -2.47
CA SER A 216 -11.07 4.87 -3.84
C SER A 216 -12.49 5.46 -3.97
N VAL A 217 -13.21 5.59 -2.85
CA VAL A 217 -14.57 6.12 -2.78
C VAL A 217 -14.68 7.42 -1.98
N MET A 218 -13.55 8.05 -1.62
CA MET A 218 -13.55 9.33 -0.91
C MET A 218 -14.32 10.41 -1.69
N GLY A 219 -15.16 11.16 -0.96
CA GLY A 219 -16.04 12.17 -1.52
C GLY A 219 -17.26 11.63 -2.26
N GLN A 220 -17.39 10.31 -2.42
CA GLN A 220 -18.52 9.69 -3.12
C GLN A 220 -19.61 9.23 -2.15
N THR A 221 -20.85 9.24 -2.64
CA THR A 221 -22.01 8.66 -1.96
C THR A 221 -22.09 7.17 -2.24
N ILE A 222 -21.93 6.34 -1.21
CA ILE A 222 -21.95 4.88 -1.31
C ILE A 222 -23.25 4.31 -0.76
N ASN A 223 -23.88 3.38 -1.51
CA ASN A 223 -25.06 2.62 -1.08
C ASN A 223 -26.17 3.48 -0.46
N GLY A 224 -26.54 4.59 -1.12
CA GLY A 224 -27.61 5.48 -0.66
C GLY A 224 -27.20 6.50 0.40
N GLY A 225 -25.89 6.64 0.68
CA GLY A 225 -25.37 7.78 1.43
C GLY A 225 -25.48 7.68 2.94
N GLN A 226 -25.86 6.53 3.49
CA GLN A 226 -25.96 6.27 4.93
C GLN A 226 -24.67 5.67 5.49
N CYS A 227 -24.40 5.84 6.79
CA CYS A 227 -23.22 5.26 7.46
C CYS A 227 -23.13 3.74 7.26
N TYR A 228 -24.27 3.05 7.43
CA TYR A 228 -24.42 1.61 7.21
C TYR A 228 -24.00 1.20 5.79
N GLY A 229 -24.27 2.05 4.79
CA GLY A 229 -23.95 1.80 3.40
C GLY A 229 -22.46 1.74 3.12
N LEU A 230 -21.68 2.66 3.72
CA LEU A 230 -20.23 2.67 3.60
C LEU A 230 -19.61 1.45 4.32
N THR A 231 -20.07 1.16 5.55
CA THR A 231 -19.65 -0.03 6.30
C THR A 231 -19.96 -1.31 5.52
N ALA A 232 -21.15 -1.44 4.94
CA ALA A 232 -21.53 -2.59 4.14
C ALA A 232 -20.64 -2.76 2.90
N TYR A 233 -20.24 -1.66 2.26
CA TYR A 233 -19.30 -1.69 1.13
C TYR A 233 -17.93 -2.25 1.57
N TYR A 234 -17.36 -1.70 2.64
CA TYR A 234 -16.07 -2.14 3.18
C TYR A 234 -16.10 -3.62 3.61
N VAL A 235 -17.10 -4.00 4.42
CA VAL A 235 -17.27 -5.37 4.92
C VAL A 235 -17.41 -6.36 3.76
N ARG A 236 -18.22 -6.05 2.75
CA ARG A 236 -18.40 -6.91 1.58
C ARG A 236 -17.10 -7.07 0.79
N LYS A 237 -16.33 -5.99 0.60
CA LYS A 237 -15.03 -6.04 -0.10
C LYS A 237 -13.99 -6.89 0.62
N LEU A 238 -14.09 -7.02 1.95
CA LEU A 238 -13.24 -7.88 2.78
C LEU A 238 -13.82 -9.29 3.03
N GLY A 239 -14.81 -9.70 2.22
CA GLY A 239 -15.41 -11.04 2.29
C GLY A 239 -16.27 -11.27 3.54
N GLY A 240 -16.83 -10.22 4.12
CA GLY A 240 -17.80 -10.29 5.20
C GLY A 240 -19.24 -10.60 4.72
N PRO A 241 -20.22 -10.58 5.65
CA PRO A 241 -21.62 -10.83 5.33
C PRO A 241 -22.20 -9.81 4.34
N GLN A 242 -23.25 -10.22 3.62
CA GLN A 242 -24.07 -9.31 2.82
C GLN A 242 -24.92 -8.44 3.74
N MET A 243 -24.52 -7.19 3.94
CA MET A 243 -25.21 -6.28 4.86
C MET A 243 -26.34 -5.48 4.19
N MET A 244 -26.14 -4.99 2.95
CA MET A 244 -27.20 -4.27 2.24
C MET A 244 -28.33 -5.22 1.85
N GLY A 245 -29.57 -4.89 2.20
CA GLY A 245 -30.75 -5.70 1.92
C GLY A 245 -30.98 -6.87 2.89
N SER A 246 -30.22 -6.95 3.99
CA SER A 246 -30.39 -7.99 5.03
C SER A 246 -31.65 -7.81 5.89
N GLY A 247 -32.24 -6.61 5.89
CA GLY A 247 -33.33 -6.21 6.79
C GLY A 247 -32.84 -5.59 8.11
N PHE A 248 -31.56 -5.72 8.44
CA PHE A 248 -30.94 -5.02 9.56
C PHE A 248 -30.63 -3.56 9.18
N MET A 249 -30.91 -2.64 10.10
CA MET A 249 -30.81 -1.19 9.83
C MET A 249 -30.17 -0.38 10.96
N TYR A 250 -29.90 -1.00 12.12
CA TYR A 250 -29.35 -0.31 13.28
C TYR A 250 -27.83 -0.41 13.26
N ALA A 251 -27.15 0.71 13.05
CA ALA A 251 -25.69 0.75 13.04
C ALA A 251 -25.07 0.28 14.36
N GLN A 252 -25.70 0.61 15.50
CA GLN A 252 -25.25 0.14 16.82
C GLN A 252 -25.30 -1.40 16.98
N SER A 253 -26.19 -2.08 16.24
CA SER A 253 -26.44 -3.52 16.36
C SER A 253 -25.61 -4.37 15.40
N ILE A 254 -24.81 -3.75 14.52
CA ILE A 254 -23.97 -4.44 13.53
C ILE A 254 -23.16 -5.58 14.14
N GLY A 255 -22.61 -5.41 15.35
CA GLY A 255 -21.84 -6.45 16.04
C GLY A 255 -22.64 -7.73 16.34
N SER A 256 -23.95 -7.64 16.59
CA SER A 256 -24.82 -8.78 16.88
C SER A 256 -25.67 -9.25 15.69
N ASP A 257 -25.86 -8.40 14.68
CA ASP A 257 -26.77 -8.67 13.55
C ASP A 257 -26.29 -9.82 12.64
N TYR A 258 -24.99 -10.13 12.64
CA TYR A 258 -24.38 -11.09 11.73
C TYR A 258 -23.54 -12.14 12.45
N ASP A 259 -23.49 -13.34 11.89
CA ASP A 259 -22.54 -14.39 12.29
C ASP A 259 -21.14 -14.07 11.74
N TRP A 260 -20.47 -13.11 12.37
CA TRP A 260 -19.15 -12.62 11.99
C TRP A 260 -18.08 -13.72 11.95
N GLN A 261 -18.17 -14.68 12.87
CA GLN A 261 -17.20 -15.77 12.97
C GLN A 261 -17.19 -16.62 11.70
N LYS A 262 -18.35 -16.90 11.12
CA LYS A 262 -18.48 -17.63 9.84
C LYS A 262 -17.71 -16.98 8.69
N TYR A 263 -17.52 -15.66 8.72
CA TYR A 263 -16.81 -14.91 7.69
C TYR A 263 -15.33 -14.64 8.05
N GLY A 264 -14.82 -15.22 9.13
CA GLY A 264 -13.46 -14.97 9.62
C GLY A 264 -13.29 -13.60 10.25
N TRP A 265 -14.33 -13.09 10.92
CA TRP A 265 -14.26 -11.86 11.71
C TRP A 265 -14.44 -12.17 13.20
N ALA A 266 -14.09 -11.21 14.04
CA ALA A 266 -14.30 -11.21 15.47
C ALA A 266 -15.11 -9.97 15.87
N VAL A 267 -15.85 -10.08 16.97
CA VAL A 267 -16.62 -8.97 17.56
C VAL A 267 -16.13 -8.75 18.98
N ILE A 268 -15.97 -7.49 19.35
CA ILE A 268 -15.74 -7.06 20.73
C ILE A 268 -16.88 -6.11 21.08
N PHE A 269 -17.71 -6.50 22.04
CA PHE A 269 -18.77 -5.65 22.58
C PHE A 269 -18.22 -4.76 23.68
N ASP A 270 -18.73 -3.53 23.75
CA ASP A 270 -18.30 -2.51 24.71
C ASP A 270 -16.76 -2.39 24.84
N PRO A 271 -16.04 -2.22 23.72
CA PRO A 271 -14.58 -2.20 23.73
C PRO A 271 -14.04 -1.00 24.53
N LYS A 272 -12.85 -1.15 25.09
CA LYS A 272 -12.05 -0.04 25.62
C LYS A 272 -11.29 0.67 24.48
N PRO A 273 -10.87 1.93 24.66
CA PRO A 273 -10.06 2.64 23.68
C PRO A 273 -8.81 1.86 23.23
N SER A 274 -8.14 1.16 24.15
CA SER A 274 -6.95 0.36 23.89
C SER A 274 -7.21 -0.92 23.08
N GLU A 275 -8.47 -1.32 22.92
CA GLU A 275 -8.85 -2.49 22.14
C GLU A 275 -9.15 -2.15 20.68
N ILE A 276 -9.28 -0.87 20.33
CA ILE A 276 -9.55 -0.39 18.98
C ILE A 276 -8.26 -0.40 18.14
N LYS A 277 -8.38 -0.84 16.88
CA LYS A 277 -7.27 -0.92 15.92
C LYS A 277 -7.70 -0.40 14.55
N ALA A 278 -6.71 -0.01 13.74
CA ALA A 278 -6.92 0.28 12.32
C ALA A 278 -7.57 -0.92 11.61
N GLY A 279 -8.51 -0.62 10.70
CA GLY A 279 -9.32 -1.59 9.97
C GLY A 279 -10.59 -2.06 10.69
N ASP A 280 -10.77 -1.74 11.98
CA ASP A 280 -12.00 -2.05 12.71
C ASP A 280 -13.20 -1.32 12.12
N VAL A 281 -14.31 -2.03 12.00
CA VAL A 281 -15.63 -1.39 11.90
C VAL A 281 -16.06 -1.03 13.33
N ILE A 282 -16.18 0.25 13.61
CA ILE A 282 -16.60 0.79 14.90
C ILE A 282 -18.08 1.16 14.86
N ASN A 283 -18.85 0.74 15.86
CA ASN A 283 -20.30 0.94 15.93
C ASN A 283 -20.67 1.69 17.21
N TRP A 284 -21.14 2.92 17.08
CA TRP A 284 -21.51 3.79 18.20
C TRP A 284 -22.97 3.61 18.60
N TYR A 285 -23.22 3.76 19.91
CA TYR A 285 -24.57 3.69 20.49
C TYR A 285 -25.46 4.83 20.02
N ALA A 286 -26.73 4.53 19.77
CA ALA A 286 -27.77 5.52 19.54
C ALA A 286 -27.95 6.48 20.73
N GLY A 287 -28.38 7.71 20.43
CA GLY A 287 -28.68 8.74 21.44
C GLY A 287 -27.46 9.46 22.04
N GLU A 288 -26.27 9.28 21.47
CA GLU A 288 -25.06 9.97 21.89
C GLU A 288 -24.76 11.22 21.05
N VAL A 289 -23.83 12.06 21.49
CA VAL A 289 -23.47 13.32 20.78
C VAL A 289 -23.06 13.05 19.34
N LEU A 290 -22.23 12.04 19.10
CA LEU A 290 -21.80 11.62 17.75
C LEU A 290 -22.94 10.96 16.95
N SER A 291 -23.95 10.39 17.61
CA SER A 291 -25.06 9.71 16.93
C SER A 291 -26.40 9.90 17.65
N PRO A 292 -26.98 11.12 17.58
CA PRO A 292 -28.12 11.50 18.43
C PRO A 292 -29.43 10.82 18.03
N GLY A 293 -29.50 10.21 16.84
CA GLY A 293 -30.65 9.46 16.37
C GLY A 293 -30.80 8.08 17.01
N ILE A 294 -31.87 7.36 16.62
CA ILE A 294 -32.24 6.05 17.19
C ILE A 294 -31.46 4.85 16.62
N TYR A 295 -30.74 5.05 15.51
CA TYR A 295 -30.06 3.96 14.78
C TYR A 295 -28.62 3.72 15.24
N GLY A 296 -28.01 4.69 15.94
CA GLY A 296 -26.56 4.73 16.16
C GLY A 296 -25.80 5.22 14.94
N HIS A 297 -24.47 5.05 14.96
CA HIS A 297 -23.59 5.38 13.83
C HIS A 297 -22.52 4.29 13.66
N THR A 298 -21.90 4.22 12.48
CA THR A 298 -20.83 3.27 12.19
C THR A 298 -19.79 3.89 11.27
N GLY A 299 -18.54 3.47 11.41
CA GLY A 299 -17.42 3.93 10.61
C GLY A 299 -16.30 2.89 10.60
N ILE A 300 -15.23 3.19 9.88
CA ILE A 300 -14.04 2.33 9.80
C ILE A 300 -12.85 3.09 10.36
N ILE A 301 -12.13 2.50 11.31
CA ILE A 301 -10.92 3.10 11.89
C ILE A 301 -9.81 3.07 10.84
N ALA A 302 -9.40 4.24 10.35
CA ALA A 302 -8.27 4.39 9.46
C ALA A 302 -6.93 4.27 10.21
N SER A 303 -6.84 4.92 11.38
CA SER A 303 -5.67 4.87 12.26
C SER A 303 -6.03 5.18 13.71
N VAL A 304 -5.17 4.74 14.62
CA VAL A 304 -5.17 5.11 16.03
C VAL A 304 -3.94 6.00 16.25
N GLU A 305 -4.14 7.30 16.38
CA GLU A 305 -3.06 8.29 16.50
C GLU A 305 -2.44 8.28 17.91
N SER A 306 -3.29 8.06 18.90
CA SER A 306 -2.94 7.84 20.31
C SER A 306 -4.13 7.19 21.01
N GLU A 307 -3.98 6.76 22.26
CA GLU A 307 -5.11 6.19 23.00
C GLU A 307 -6.32 7.15 23.01
N GLY A 308 -7.46 6.66 22.50
CA GLY A 308 -8.69 7.44 22.39
C GLY A 308 -8.74 8.46 21.25
N LYS A 309 -7.69 8.62 20.43
CA LYS A 309 -7.68 9.53 19.27
C LYS A 309 -7.57 8.74 17.98
N PHE A 310 -8.58 8.87 17.13
CA PHE A 310 -8.74 8.04 15.93
C PHE A 310 -8.92 8.90 14.69
N ILE A 311 -8.47 8.38 13.55
CA ILE A 311 -8.96 8.82 12.24
C ILE A 311 -9.92 7.75 11.74
N THR A 312 -11.09 8.16 11.26
CA THR A 312 -12.15 7.28 10.79
C THR A 312 -12.58 7.63 9.37
N TYR A 313 -13.04 6.63 8.62
CA TYR A 313 -13.89 6.82 7.45
C TYR A 313 -15.34 6.67 7.85
N GLU A 314 -16.13 7.70 7.57
CA GLU A 314 -17.56 7.73 7.88
C GLU A 314 -18.34 8.30 6.71
N GLN A 315 -19.64 8.03 6.71
CA GLN A 315 -20.60 8.59 5.76
C GLN A 315 -21.88 8.94 6.50
N ASN A 316 -22.57 10.00 6.06
CA ASN A 316 -23.70 10.59 6.79
C ASN A 316 -23.32 11.08 8.18
N ALA A 317 -22.18 11.76 8.25
CA ALA A 317 -21.71 12.48 9.43
C ALA A 317 -21.62 13.98 9.09
N GLU A 318 -20.71 14.75 9.70
CA GLU A 318 -20.68 16.21 9.61
C GLU A 318 -20.42 16.73 8.19
N GLN A 319 -19.72 15.97 7.34
CA GLN A 319 -19.48 16.33 5.94
C GLN A 319 -20.58 15.81 4.98
N GLY A 320 -21.67 15.25 5.53
CA GLY A 320 -22.84 14.81 4.77
C GLY A 320 -22.77 13.38 4.25
N GLN A 321 -23.54 13.11 3.21
CA GLN A 321 -23.79 11.76 2.67
C GLN A 321 -22.70 11.29 1.70
N ILE A 322 -21.43 11.50 2.07
CA ILE A 322 -20.25 11.10 1.31
C ILE A 322 -19.27 10.35 2.21
N CYS A 323 -18.44 9.47 1.64
CA CYS A 323 -17.29 8.91 2.33
C CYS A 323 -16.27 10.00 2.63
N ALA A 324 -16.00 10.22 3.91
CA ALA A 324 -15.16 11.31 4.39
C ALA A 324 -14.32 10.87 5.59
N LYS A 325 -13.26 11.62 5.89
CA LYS A 325 -12.39 11.36 7.03
C LYS A 325 -12.69 12.27 8.20
N TYR A 326 -12.68 11.71 9.39
CA TYR A 326 -12.95 12.44 10.62
C TYR A 326 -11.86 12.13 11.65
N ALA A 327 -11.49 13.16 12.40
CA ALA A 327 -10.72 12.99 13.62
C ALA A 327 -11.71 12.82 14.77
N ARG A 328 -11.60 11.71 15.51
CA ARG A 328 -12.50 11.33 16.59
C ARG A 328 -11.74 11.21 17.90
N GLN A 329 -12.30 11.77 18.97
CA GLN A 329 -11.73 11.75 20.31
C GLN A 329 -12.70 11.11 21.32
N TRP A 330 -12.32 9.91 21.79
CA TRP A 330 -12.97 9.25 22.92
C TRP A 330 -12.86 10.15 24.17
N GLY A 331 -13.94 10.22 24.95
CA GLY A 331 -14.05 11.06 26.13
C GLY A 331 -14.50 12.49 25.82
N ARG A 332 -14.54 12.87 24.53
CA ARG A 332 -14.96 14.19 24.07
C ARG A 332 -16.18 14.12 23.15
N GLU A 333 -16.10 13.31 22.09
CA GLU A 333 -17.17 13.18 21.09
C GLU A 333 -18.11 12.01 21.40
N PHE A 334 -17.60 10.98 22.07
CA PHE A 334 -18.33 9.80 22.52
C PHE A 334 -17.60 9.19 23.72
N ASN A 335 -18.33 8.49 24.59
CA ASN A 335 -17.76 7.93 25.83
C ASN A 335 -17.81 6.40 25.88
N ARG A 336 -18.55 5.79 24.97
CA ARG A 336 -18.68 4.34 24.82
C ARG A 336 -19.01 3.99 23.38
N VAL A 337 -18.81 2.73 23.03
CA VAL A 337 -19.01 2.16 21.70
C VAL A 337 -19.76 0.86 21.89
N ALA A 338 -20.75 0.57 21.05
CA ALA A 338 -21.55 -0.64 21.18
C ALA A 338 -20.73 -1.89 20.82
N SER A 339 -20.00 -1.82 19.71
CA SER A 339 -19.10 -2.89 19.31
C SER A 339 -18.02 -2.41 18.34
N VAL A 340 -16.92 -3.16 18.28
CA VAL A 340 -16.04 -3.20 17.11
C VAL A 340 -16.10 -4.57 16.46
N VAL A 341 -16.10 -4.59 15.13
CA VAL A 341 -16.02 -5.80 14.32
C VAL A 341 -14.70 -5.75 13.55
N ARG A 342 -13.92 -6.83 13.66
CA ARG A 342 -12.54 -6.92 13.18
C ARG A 342 -12.33 -8.13 12.30
N LYS A 343 -11.71 -7.95 11.13
CA LYS A 343 -11.24 -9.07 10.31
C LYS A 343 -10.07 -9.77 11.02
N LYS A 344 -10.11 -11.10 11.13
CA LYS A 344 -9.04 -11.90 11.76
C LYS A 344 -7.81 -12.04 10.87
#